data_AF-A0A256ZUH8-F1
#
_entry.id   AF-A0A256ZUH8-F1
#
_cell.length_a   1.000
_cell.length_b   1.000
_cell.length_c   1.000
_cell.angle_alpha   90.00
_cell.angle_beta   90.00
_cell.angle_gamma   90.00
#
_symmetry.space_group_name_H-M   'P 1'
#
loop_
_entity.id
_entity.type
_entity.pdbx_description
1 polymer ?
#
loop_
_entity_poly.entity_id
_entity_poly.type
_entity_poly.pdbx_seq_one_letter_code
_entity_poly.pdbx_strand_id
1 'polypeptide(L)'
;MNGFLLSIFSHTLEYSQYFLQYFNTFSCFLLSMRIDLHVHTNHSKCSSTPVKDLIKIAARCGLDGIAITDHNTIKAWKEAKNLLRRLDSSLIFIRGEEISSKDGHILALGIQNVIKRNMSAEETIEKIHEQGGIAIFAHPFDYFRQHTTEEKLRGLEIDGIEVFNSRCILGYSNSKAKRLATKMRVAQVAGSDAHFSGEVGNAYTLFKDVNSEADVIKAIKKCQTMPAGKNSPIFVHLETWLTKIKKRL
;
A
#
# COMPACT_ATOMS: atom_id res chain seq x y z
N MET A 1 34.77 27.38 -38.38
CA MET A 1 34.72 25.92 -38.15
C MET A 1 34.52 25.50 -36.68
N ASN A 2 34.77 26.37 -35.68
CA ASN A 2 34.67 25.98 -34.27
C ASN A 2 33.24 25.87 -33.70
N GLY A 3 32.23 26.56 -34.27
CA GLY A 3 30.86 26.54 -33.73
C GLY A 3 30.07 25.26 -34.02
N PHE A 4 30.37 24.57 -35.13
CA PHE A 4 29.62 23.37 -35.56
C PHE A 4 30.02 22.12 -34.76
N LEU A 5 31.31 21.98 -34.44
CA LEU A 5 31.83 20.88 -33.61
C LEU A 5 31.37 20.99 -32.15
N LEU A 6 31.26 22.21 -31.60
CA LEU A 6 30.72 22.45 -30.25
C LEU A 6 29.24 22.06 -30.13
N SER A 7 28.43 22.33 -31.18
CA SER A 7 27.00 21.95 -31.23
C SER A 7 26.79 20.43 -31.32
N ILE A 8 27.65 19.71 -32.03
CA ILE A 8 27.58 18.23 -32.13
C ILE A 8 27.99 17.59 -30.79
N PHE A 9 28.99 18.15 -30.10
CA PHE A 9 29.43 17.68 -28.79
C PHE A 9 28.39 17.93 -27.68
N SER A 10 27.69 19.07 -27.72
CA SER A 10 26.63 19.36 -26.76
C SER A 10 25.41 18.45 -26.94
N HIS A 11 24.99 18.19 -28.18
CA HIS A 11 23.86 17.30 -28.44
C HIS A 11 24.16 15.83 -28.11
N THR A 12 25.39 15.36 -28.29
CA THR A 12 25.78 14.00 -27.89
C THR A 12 25.85 13.81 -26.37
N LEU A 13 26.26 14.83 -25.62
CA LEU A 13 26.21 14.85 -24.15
C LEU A 13 24.77 14.88 -23.62
N GLU A 14 23.90 15.66 -24.25
CA GLU A 14 22.46 15.69 -23.93
C GLU A 14 21.82 14.31 -24.17
N TYR A 15 22.04 13.71 -25.34
CA TYR A 15 21.56 12.36 -25.65
C TYR A 15 22.08 11.31 -24.67
N SER A 16 23.35 11.41 -24.25
CA SER A 16 23.93 10.54 -23.21
C SER A 16 23.25 10.73 -21.86
N GLN A 17 22.91 11.96 -21.45
CA GLN A 17 22.17 12.21 -20.22
C GLN A 17 20.73 11.70 -20.29
N TYR A 18 20.04 11.90 -21.41
CA TYR A 18 18.70 11.35 -21.63
C TYR A 18 18.72 9.82 -21.64
N PHE A 19 19.70 9.21 -22.28
CA PHE A 19 19.89 7.76 -22.30
C PHE A 19 20.22 7.20 -20.92
N LEU A 20 21.11 7.85 -20.15
CA LEU A 20 21.40 7.47 -18.76
C LEU A 20 20.20 7.68 -17.84
N GLN A 21 19.41 8.74 -18.03
CA GLN A 21 18.17 8.95 -17.28
C GLN A 21 17.12 7.90 -17.62
N TYR A 22 16.96 7.55 -18.91
CA TYR A 22 16.08 6.46 -19.34
C TYR A 22 16.54 5.12 -18.81
N PHE A 23 17.83 4.80 -18.93
CA PHE A 23 18.42 3.57 -18.44
C PHE A 23 18.33 3.46 -16.92
N ASN A 24 18.58 4.55 -16.18
CA ASN A 24 18.39 4.58 -14.73
C ASN A 24 16.94 4.44 -14.34
N THR A 25 16.00 5.07 -15.05
CA THR A 25 14.55 4.96 -14.77
C THR A 25 14.03 3.55 -15.08
N PHE A 26 14.51 2.95 -16.18
CA PHE A 26 14.15 1.60 -16.60
C PHE A 26 14.79 0.52 -15.71
N SER A 27 16.07 0.69 -15.35
CA SER A 27 16.79 -0.15 -14.37
C SER A 27 16.15 -0.06 -12.98
N CYS A 28 15.74 1.14 -12.56
CA CYS A 28 14.95 1.31 -11.33
C CYS A 28 13.66 0.50 -11.35
N PHE A 29 13.00 0.38 -12.50
CA PHE A 29 11.76 -0.38 -12.62
C PHE A 29 12.00 -1.90 -12.58
N LEU A 30 13.11 -2.38 -13.13
CA LEU A 30 13.49 -3.80 -13.13
C LEU A 30 14.05 -4.28 -11.79
N LEU A 31 14.61 -3.39 -10.98
CA LEU A 31 15.19 -3.70 -9.65
C LEU A 31 14.26 -3.33 -8.48
N SER A 32 13.02 -2.92 -8.75
CA SER A 32 12.07 -2.55 -7.70
C SER A 32 11.24 -3.74 -7.24
N MET A 33 11.16 -3.90 -5.93
CA MET A 33 10.26 -4.86 -5.27
C MET A 33 8.83 -4.32 -5.31
N ARG A 34 7.87 -5.17 -5.69
CA ARG A 34 6.43 -4.85 -5.77
C ARG A 34 5.71 -5.38 -4.53
N ILE A 35 5.20 -4.47 -3.72
CA ILE A 35 4.55 -4.84 -2.46
C ILE A 35 3.14 -4.27 -2.42
N ASP A 36 2.15 -5.14 -2.27
CA ASP A 36 0.76 -4.73 -2.05
C ASP A 36 0.56 -4.46 -0.55
N LEU A 37 0.34 -3.19 -0.18
CA LEU A 37 0.30 -2.77 1.21
C LEU A 37 -1.09 -2.83 1.85
N HIS A 38 -2.11 -3.29 1.12
CA HIS A 38 -3.47 -3.32 1.62
C HIS A 38 -4.23 -4.53 1.08
N VAL A 39 -4.26 -5.62 1.86
CA VAL A 39 -4.93 -6.86 1.47
C VAL A 39 -5.74 -7.43 2.64
N HIS A 40 -6.98 -7.83 2.35
CA HIS A 40 -7.87 -8.50 3.29
C HIS A 40 -7.92 -10.00 3.04
N THR A 41 -8.22 -10.75 4.11
CA THR A 41 -8.37 -12.20 4.09
C THR A 41 -9.71 -12.62 4.69
N ASN A 42 -9.96 -13.92 4.71
CA ASN A 42 -11.14 -14.52 5.34
C ASN A 42 -11.25 -14.22 6.85
N HIS A 43 -10.19 -13.71 7.51
CA HIS A 43 -10.25 -13.19 8.88
C HIS A 43 -10.98 -11.84 8.99
N SER A 44 -11.15 -11.12 7.89
CA SER A 44 -12.05 -9.97 7.79
C SER A 44 -13.47 -10.38 7.41
N LYS A 45 -14.46 -9.66 7.95
CA LYS A 45 -15.89 -9.88 7.63
C LYS A 45 -16.25 -9.55 6.17
N CYS A 46 -15.38 -8.83 5.48
CA CYS A 46 -15.62 -8.31 4.13
C CYS A 46 -14.92 -9.11 3.02
N SER A 47 -14.01 -10.03 3.36
CA SER A 47 -13.22 -10.81 2.40
C SER A 47 -13.47 -12.31 2.54
N SER A 48 -13.32 -13.05 1.45
CA SER A 48 -13.39 -14.51 1.42
C SER A 48 -12.05 -15.18 1.08
N THR A 49 -11.00 -14.40 0.80
CA THR A 49 -9.68 -14.90 0.37
C THR A 49 -9.00 -15.68 1.50
N PRO A 50 -8.74 -16.98 1.34
CA PRO A 50 -8.02 -17.75 2.34
C PRO A 50 -6.55 -17.32 2.42
N VAL A 51 -6.00 -17.23 3.64
CA VAL A 51 -4.59 -16.85 3.87
C VAL A 51 -3.62 -17.74 3.07
N LYS A 52 -3.90 -19.05 3.00
CA LYS A 52 -3.09 -20.03 2.26
C LYS A 52 -2.96 -19.75 0.76
N ASP A 53 -3.91 -19.03 0.18
CA ASP A 53 -3.91 -18.77 -1.26
C ASP A 53 -3.09 -17.53 -1.60
N LEU A 54 -2.84 -16.63 -0.62
CA LEU A 54 -2.12 -15.37 -0.84
C LEU A 54 -0.73 -15.58 -1.44
N ILE A 55 0.04 -16.59 -1.00
CA ILE A 55 1.38 -16.85 -1.54
C ILE A 55 1.32 -17.16 -3.04
N LYS A 56 0.37 -18.03 -3.44
CA LYS A 56 0.20 -18.42 -4.85
C LYS A 56 -0.31 -17.25 -5.68
N ILE A 57 -1.21 -16.44 -5.13
CA ILE A 57 -1.75 -15.25 -5.80
C ILE A 57 -0.64 -14.20 -5.97
N ALA A 58 0.14 -13.91 -4.92
CA ALA A 58 1.26 -12.99 -4.95
C ALA A 58 2.25 -13.36 -6.06
N ALA A 59 2.66 -14.63 -6.11
CA ALA A 59 3.57 -15.13 -7.13
C ALA A 59 2.99 -14.97 -8.54
N ARG A 60 1.70 -15.28 -8.74
CA ARG A 60 1.02 -15.10 -10.04
C ARG A 60 0.92 -13.63 -10.46
N CYS A 61 0.77 -12.72 -9.51
CA CYS A 61 0.72 -11.29 -9.76
C CYS A 61 2.12 -10.64 -9.88
N GLY A 62 3.19 -11.42 -9.68
CA GLY A 62 4.57 -10.90 -9.65
C GLY A 62 4.80 -9.92 -8.50
N LEU A 63 4.20 -10.17 -7.35
CA LEU A 63 4.44 -9.43 -6.12
C LEU A 63 5.60 -10.07 -5.34
N ASP A 64 6.44 -9.21 -4.78
CA ASP A 64 7.54 -9.57 -3.90
C ASP A 64 7.17 -9.44 -2.41
N GLY A 65 6.04 -8.81 -2.11
CA GLY A 65 5.49 -8.76 -0.76
C GLY A 65 4.02 -8.42 -0.67
N ILE A 66 3.42 -8.72 0.48
CA ILE A 66 2.04 -8.38 0.84
C ILE A 66 2.01 -7.93 2.30
N ALA A 67 1.35 -6.80 2.56
CA ALA A 67 0.85 -6.47 3.89
C ALA A 67 -0.56 -7.03 4.08
N ILE A 68 -0.72 -7.91 5.05
CA ILE A 68 -2.05 -8.37 5.45
C ILE A 68 -2.61 -7.37 6.45
N THR A 69 -3.70 -6.71 6.09
CA THR A 69 -4.28 -5.59 6.84
C THR A 69 -5.76 -5.83 7.12
N ASP A 70 -6.06 -7.02 7.65
CA ASP A 70 -7.42 -7.36 8.04
C ASP A 70 -8.01 -6.36 9.05
N HIS A 71 -9.32 -6.17 8.98
CA HIS A 71 -10.02 -5.21 9.83
C HIS A 71 -9.92 -5.57 11.30
N ASN A 72 -9.23 -4.71 12.06
CA ASN A 72 -9.16 -4.74 13.52
C ASN A 72 -8.62 -6.08 14.08
N THR A 73 -7.74 -6.75 13.32
CA THR A 73 -7.11 -8.01 13.71
C THR A 73 -5.81 -8.28 12.97
N ILE A 74 -4.86 -8.95 13.63
CA ILE A 74 -3.60 -9.42 13.03
C ILE A 74 -3.53 -10.96 12.92
N LYS A 75 -4.67 -11.66 13.10
CA LYS A 75 -4.71 -13.14 13.15
C LYS A 75 -4.24 -13.79 11.86
N ALA A 76 -4.63 -13.24 10.71
CA ALA A 76 -4.23 -13.76 9.41
C ALA A 76 -2.71 -13.73 9.18
N TRP A 77 -2.02 -12.70 9.67
CA TRP A 77 -0.56 -12.66 9.60
C TRP A 77 0.09 -13.80 10.40
N LYS A 78 -0.44 -14.14 11.58
CA LYS A 78 0.08 -15.26 12.38
C LYS A 78 -0.08 -16.59 11.63
N GLU A 79 -1.20 -16.77 10.92
CA GLU A 79 -1.42 -17.92 10.04
C GLU A 79 -0.45 -17.92 8.85
N ALA A 80 -0.31 -16.78 8.15
CA ALA A 80 0.60 -16.61 7.01
C ALA A 80 2.06 -16.92 7.37
N LYS A 81 2.54 -16.43 8.52
CA LYS A 81 3.90 -16.69 9.01
C LYS A 81 4.18 -18.18 9.19
N ASN A 82 3.21 -18.93 9.69
CA ASN A 82 3.35 -20.39 9.84
C ASN A 82 3.36 -21.11 8.48
N LEU A 83 2.61 -20.60 7.50
CA LEU A 83 2.60 -21.15 6.14
C LEU A 83 3.90 -20.87 5.37
N LEU A 84 4.43 -19.65 5.48
CA LEU A 84 5.72 -19.27 4.87
C LEU A 84 6.85 -20.20 5.31
N ARG A 85 6.96 -20.45 6.61
CA ARG A 85 7.97 -21.38 7.16
C ARG A 85 7.89 -22.78 6.57
N ARG A 86 6.73 -23.19 6.06
CA ARG A 86 6.52 -24.50 5.43
C ARG A 86 6.77 -24.48 3.92
N LEU A 87 6.66 -23.33 3.28
CA LEU A 87 6.65 -23.18 1.83
C LEU A 87 7.95 -22.60 1.27
N ASP A 88 8.91 -22.24 2.13
CA ASP A 88 10.23 -21.69 1.78
C ASP A 88 10.16 -20.56 0.74
N SER A 89 9.19 -19.66 0.93
CA SER A 89 8.93 -18.55 0.00
C SER A 89 9.71 -17.31 0.41
N SER A 90 10.32 -16.65 -0.57
CA SER A 90 11.00 -15.35 -0.42
C SER A 90 10.03 -14.15 -0.32
N LEU A 91 8.71 -14.39 -0.33
CA LEU A 91 7.70 -13.34 -0.29
C LEU A 91 7.74 -12.59 1.05
N ILE A 92 7.88 -11.26 0.99
CA ILE A 92 7.90 -10.40 2.16
C ILE A 92 6.47 -10.25 2.70
N PHE A 93 6.18 -10.86 3.86
CA PHE A 93 4.92 -10.62 4.57
C PHE A 93 5.08 -9.53 5.61
N ILE A 94 4.34 -8.45 5.42
CA ILE A 94 4.27 -7.33 6.36
C ILE A 94 3.07 -7.57 7.25
N ARG A 95 3.28 -7.47 8.54
CA ARG A 95 2.21 -7.52 9.52
C ARG A 95 1.49 -6.20 9.53
N GLY A 96 0.17 -6.24 9.36
CA GLY A 96 -0.63 -5.06 9.54
C GLY A 96 -2.05 -5.32 10.01
N GLU A 97 -2.76 -4.23 10.16
CA GLU A 97 -4.14 -4.14 10.59
C GLU A 97 -4.75 -2.91 9.89
N GLU A 98 -5.98 -3.01 9.39
CA GLU A 98 -6.78 -1.84 9.02
C GLU A 98 -7.70 -1.48 10.19
N ILE A 99 -7.33 -0.43 10.93
CA ILE A 99 -8.07 0.05 12.10
C ILE A 99 -9.21 0.94 11.62
N SER A 100 -10.44 0.64 12.09
CA SER A 100 -11.54 1.59 11.96
C SER A 100 -11.47 2.62 13.09
N SER A 101 -10.92 3.80 12.81
CA SER A 101 -10.93 4.94 13.75
C SER A 101 -12.24 5.74 13.63
N LYS A 102 -12.43 6.78 14.44
CA LYS A 102 -13.55 7.73 14.28
C LYS A 102 -13.41 8.61 13.03
N ASP A 103 -12.19 8.80 12.54
CA ASP A 103 -11.85 9.77 11.50
C ASP A 103 -11.33 9.12 10.21
N GLY A 104 -11.71 7.86 9.95
CA GLY A 104 -11.32 7.11 8.77
C GLY A 104 -10.61 5.80 9.10
N HIS A 105 -10.17 5.10 8.06
CA HIS A 105 -9.36 3.90 8.22
C HIS A 105 -7.86 4.24 8.24
N ILE A 106 -7.13 3.57 9.13
CA ILE A 106 -5.68 3.72 9.26
C ILE A 106 -5.06 2.33 9.15
N LEU A 107 -4.12 2.16 8.21
CA LEU A 107 -3.27 0.98 8.18
C LEU A 107 -2.19 1.15 9.23
N ALA A 108 -2.08 0.17 10.12
CA ALA A 108 -0.94 0.03 11.01
C ALA A 108 -0.05 -1.08 10.48
N LEU A 109 1.20 -0.77 10.14
CA LEU A 109 2.18 -1.78 9.69
C LEU A 109 3.30 -1.94 10.72
N GLY A 110 3.79 -3.16 10.89
CA GLY A 110 4.87 -3.49 11.82
C GLY A 110 4.48 -3.57 13.31
N ILE A 111 3.17 -3.52 13.62
CA ILE A 111 2.67 -3.61 15.00
C ILE A 111 2.74 -5.03 15.55
N GLN A 112 2.81 -5.16 16.88
CA GLN A 112 2.88 -6.46 17.56
C GLN A 112 1.52 -6.92 18.09
N ASN A 113 0.69 -5.96 18.52
CA ASN A 113 -0.61 -6.15 19.15
C ASN A 113 -1.66 -5.32 18.42
N VAL A 114 -2.90 -5.83 18.40
CA VAL A 114 -4.05 -5.14 17.80
C VAL A 114 -4.29 -3.79 18.47
N ILE A 115 -4.68 -2.81 17.67
CA ILE A 115 -5.04 -1.47 18.15
C ILE A 115 -6.56 -1.41 18.37
N LYS A 116 -6.99 -0.75 19.45
CA LYS A 116 -8.43 -0.62 19.74
C LYS A 116 -9.10 0.25 18.67
N ARG A 117 -10.23 -0.24 18.13
CA ARG A 117 -11.06 0.52 17.18
C ARG A 117 -11.81 1.68 17.82
N ASN A 118 -12.33 2.59 16.99
CA ASN A 118 -13.15 3.74 17.37
C ASN A 118 -12.47 4.76 18.29
N MET A 119 -11.13 4.79 18.33
CA MET A 119 -10.36 5.91 18.89
C MET A 119 -10.31 7.08 17.89
N SER A 120 -9.87 8.26 18.31
CA SER A 120 -9.56 9.32 17.34
C SER A 120 -8.42 8.88 16.41
N ALA A 121 -8.27 9.53 15.25
CA ALA A 121 -7.10 9.26 14.40
C ALA A 121 -5.78 9.53 15.14
N GLU A 122 -5.70 10.61 15.91
CA GLU A 122 -4.53 10.99 16.70
C GLU A 122 -4.13 9.90 17.71
N GLU A 123 -5.07 9.47 18.55
CA GLU A 123 -4.85 8.38 19.53
C GLU A 123 -4.48 7.07 18.84
N THR A 124 -5.07 6.80 17.66
CA THR A 124 -4.76 5.60 16.87
C THR A 124 -3.32 5.65 16.38
N ILE A 125 -2.87 6.77 15.84
CA ILE A 125 -1.50 6.97 15.34
C ILE A 125 -0.49 6.82 16.48
N GLU A 126 -0.74 7.47 17.62
CA GLU A 126 0.12 7.36 18.81
C GLU A 126 0.28 5.90 19.25
N LYS A 127 -0.82 5.14 19.35
CA LYS A 127 -0.77 3.72 19.74
C LYS A 127 -0.05 2.82 18.73
N ILE A 128 -0.03 3.20 17.46
CA ILE A 128 0.75 2.50 16.42
C ILE A 128 2.25 2.78 16.63
N HIS A 129 2.60 4.05 16.84
CA HIS A 129 3.98 4.49 17.04
C HIS A 129 4.58 3.98 18.36
N GLU A 130 3.80 3.85 19.43
CA GLU A 130 4.21 3.21 20.69
C GLU A 130 4.74 1.77 20.49
N GLN A 131 4.27 1.08 19.45
CA GLN A 131 4.73 -0.27 19.10
C GLN A 131 5.90 -0.27 18.10
N GLY A 132 6.41 0.89 17.71
CA GLY A 132 7.43 1.06 16.66
C GLY A 132 6.91 0.88 15.24
N GLY A 133 5.60 0.74 15.06
CA GLY A 133 4.95 0.62 13.75
C GLY A 133 4.89 1.93 12.98
N ILE A 134 4.23 1.89 11.83
CA ILE A 134 3.90 3.07 11.01
C ILE A 134 2.40 3.14 10.75
N ALA A 135 1.89 4.36 10.69
CA ALA A 135 0.49 4.66 10.44
C ALA A 135 0.33 5.27 9.04
N ILE A 136 -0.63 4.76 8.27
CA ILE A 136 -0.93 5.21 6.91
C ILE A 136 -2.43 5.46 6.79
N PHE A 137 -2.86 6.62 6.29
CA PHE A 137 -4.28 6.81 5.97
C PHE A 137 -4.69 5.93 4.80
N ALA A 138 -5.68 5.06 5.02
CA ALA A 138 -6.23 4.16 4.01
C ALA A 138 -7.39 4.85 3.28
N HIS A 139 -7.34 4.89 1.94
CA HIS A 139 -8.39 5.45 1.06
C HIS A 139 -9.16 6.66 1.65
N PRO A 140 -8.49 7.70 2.16
CA PRO A 140 -9.07 8.67 3.10
C PRO A 140 -10.28 9.46 2.57
N PHE A 141 -10.44 9.52 1.25
CA PHE A 141 -11.47 10.31 0.57
C PHE A 141 -12.44 9.45 -0.26
N ASP A 142 -12.53 8.15 0.00
CA ASP A 142 -13.49 7.29 -0.69
C ASP A 142 -14.92 7.47 -0.14
N TYR A 143 -15.75 8.19 -0.90
CA TYR A 143 -17.13 8.50 -0.52
C TYR A 143 -18.02 7.28 -0.27
N PHE A 144 -17.70 6.11 -0.84
CA PHE A 144 -18.50 4.90 -0.68
C PHE A 144 -18.13 4.10 0.58
N ARG A 145 -17.10 4.54 1.30
CA ARG A 145 -16.57 3.89 2.49
C ARG A 145 -16.38 4.92 3.61
N GLN A 146 -15.82 4.47 4.74
CA GLN A 146 -15.52 5.38 5.83
C GLN A 146 -14.45 6.37 5.36
N HIS A 147 -14.86 7.63 5.20
CA HIS A 147 -14.01 8.70 4.70
C HIS A 147 -13.90 9.82 5.73
N THR A 148 -13.02 10.76 5.45
CA THR A 148 -12.73 11.90 6.30
C THR A 148 -12.47 13.15 5.48
N THR A 149 -12.20 14.28 6.15
CA THR A 149 -11.94 15.57 5.51
C THR A 149 -10.45 15.89 5.53
N GLU A 150 -10.02 16.73 4.57
CA GLU A 150 -8.62 17.19 4.53
C GLU A 150 -8.26 17.96 5.80
N GLU A 151 -9.21 18.68 6.39
CA GLU A 151 -9.04 19.45 7.63
C GLU A 151 -8.75 18.57 8.83
N LYS A 152 -9.47 17.45 9.00
CA LYS A 152 -9.27 16.51 10.11
C LYS A 152 -7.92 15.79 10.07
N LEU A 153 -7.38 15.58 8.88
CA LEU A 153 -6.13 14.83 8.70
C LEU A 153 -4.89 15.72 8.76
N ARG A 154 -5.03 17.01 8.46
CA ARG A 154 -3.92 17.95 8.51
C ARG A 154 -3.43 18.10 9.94
N GLY A 155 -2.10 18.12 10.11
CA GLY A 155 -1.46 18.29 11.42
C GLY A 155 -1.31 17.00 12.23
N LEU A 156 -1.83 15.87 11.73
CA LEU A 156 -1.55 14.57 12.33
C LEU A 156 -0.18 14.04 11.86
N GLU A 157 0.60 13.50 12.80
CA GLU A 157 1.93 12.93 12.57
C GLU A 157 1.83 11.54 11.89
N ILE A 158 1.31 11.49 10.67
CA ILE A 158 1.15 10.25 9.89
C ILE A 158 2.45 9.92 9.11
N ASP A 159 2.76 8.64 8.90
CA ASP A 159 3.95 8.24 8.12
C ASP A 159 3.70 8.22 6.61
N GLY A 160 2.45 8.00 6.20
CA GLY A 160 2.08 7.90 4.79
C GLY A 160 0.60 8.04 4.50
N ILE A 161 0.28 8.17 3.23
CA ILE A 161 -1.09 8.21 2.72
C ILE A 161 -1.19 7.25 1.54
N GLU A 162 -2.24 6.43 1.54
CA GLU A 162 -2.63 5.64 0.38
C GLU A 162 -3.18 6.58 -0.70
N VAL A 163 -2.31 6.93 -1.65
CA VAL A 163 -2.64 7.85 -2.75
C VAL A 163 -3.23 7.12 -3.96
N PHE A 164 -3.12 5.79 -3.98
CA PHE A 164 -3.72 4.95 -4.99
C PHE A 164 -4.29 3.67 -4.37
N ASN A 165 -5.60 3.68 -4.13
CA ASN A 165 -6.37 2.51 -3.76
C ASN A 165 -7.10 1.98 -5.00
N SER A 166 -6.97 0.69 -5.31
CA SER A 166 -7.54 0.13 -6.55
C SER A 166 -9.08 0.12 -6.56
N ARG A 167 -9.71 0.13 -5.39
CA ARG A 167 -11.17 0.11 -5.23
C ARG A 167 -11.81 1.50 -5.21
N CYS A 168 -11.03 2.57 -5.28
CA CYS A 168 -11.59 3.90 -5.50
C CYS A 168 -12.16 4.01 -6.92
N ILE A 169 -13.49 4.01 -7.02
CA ILE A 169 -14.23 4.04 -8.29
C ILE A 169 -13.89 5.30 -9.10
N LEU A 170 -13.85 6.45 -8.42
CA LEU A 170 -13.57 7.75 -9.03
C LEU A 170 -12.12 8.15 -8.75
N GLY A 171 -11.38 8.55 -9.78
CA GLY A 171 -9.99 9.02 -9.65
C GLY A 171 -9.84 10.27 -8.76
N TYR A 172 -10.93 10.98 -8.47
CA TYR A 172 -10.92 12.15 -7.59
C TYR A 172 -10.41 11.85 -6.18
N SER A 173 -10.81 10.73 -5.59
CA SER A 173 -10.39 10.34 -4.22
C SER A 173 -8.88 10.13 -4.14
N ASN A 174 -8.32 9.35 -5.08
CA ASN A 174 -6.88 9.13 -5.21
C ASN A 174 -6.13 10.45 -5.50
N SER A 175 -6.65 11.29 -6.41
CA SER A 175 -6.05 12.60 -6.71
C SER A 175 -6.02 13.53 -5.48
N LYS A 176 -7.08 13.52 -4.66
CA LYS A 176 -7.16 14.33 -3.44
C LYS A 176 -6.20 13.80 -2.38
N ALA A 177 -6.08 12.49 -2.24
CA ALA A 177 -5.10 11.84 -1.35
C ALA A 177 -3.66 12.19 -1.74
N LYS A 178 -3.33 12.11 -3.04
CA LYS A 178 -2.03 12.52 -3.58
C LYS A 178 -1.68 13.98 -3.26
N ARG A 179 -2.66 14.88 -3.44
CA ARG A 179 -2.48 16.31 -3.12
C ARG A 179 -2.20 16.52 -1.63
N LEU A 180 -2.93 15.84 -0.75
CA LEU A 180 -2.71 15.93 0.69
C LEU A 180 -1.32 15.40 1.07
N ALA A 181 -0.94 14.22 0.57
CA ALA A 181 0.35 13.60 0.84
C ALA A 181 1.53 14.50 0.44
N THR A 182 1.41 15.16 -0.73
CA THR A 182 2.41 16.12 -1.21
C THR A 182 2.54 17.32 -0.28
N LYS A 183 1.42 17.86 0.22
CA LYS A 183 1.42 18.98 1.18
C LYS A 183 2.02 18.59 2.54
N MET A 184 1.69 17.40 3.02
CA MET A 184 2.17 16.89 4.30
C MET A 184 3.61 16.37 4.24
N ARG A 185 4.16 16.16 3.03
CA ARG A 185 5.51 15.60 2.80
C ARG A 185 5.71 14.24 3.45
N VAL A 186 4.68 13.41 3.38
CA VAL A 186 4.65 12.03 3.88
C VAL A 186 4.73 11.02 2.74
N ALA A 187 4.95 9.75 3.07
CA ALA A 187 5.08 8.72 2.06
C ALA A 187 3.80 8.58 1.21
N GLN A 188 4.00 8.33 -0.08
CA GLN A 188 2.92 8.08 -1.02
C GLN A 188 2.90 6.60 -1.35
N VAL A 189 1.82 5.92 -0.96
CA VAL A 189 1.71 4.46 -1.13
C VAL A 189 0.46 4.06 -1.90
N ALA A 190 0.44 2.80 -2.32
CA ALA A 190 -0.67 2.17 -3.01
C ALA A 190 -0.95 0.78 -2.44
N GLY A 191 -2.22 0.40 -2.49
CA GLY A 191 -2.72 -0.88 -2.02
C GLY A 191 -3.95 -1.32 -2.81
N SER A 192 -4.05 -2.61 -3.08
CA SER A 192 -5.18 -3.12 -3.86
C SER A 192 -6.49 -3.04 -3.09
N ASP A 193 -6.41 -3.12 -1.76
CA ASP A 193 -7.54 -3.27 -0.85
C ASP A 193 -8.36 -4.52 -1.21
N ALA A 194 -7.63 -5.58 -1.55
CA ALA A 194 -8.23 -6.78 -2.12
C ALA A 194 -9.11 -7.46 -1.09
N HIS A 195 -10.40 -7.61 -1.42
CA HIS A 195 -11.33 -8.43 -0.65
C HIS A 195 -11.46 -9.82 -1.27
N PHE A 196 -11.16 -9.94 -2.56
CA PHE A 196 -11.17 -11.19 -3.32
C PHE A 196 -9.82 -11.45 -3.98
N SER A 197 -9.54 -12.71 -4.26
CA SER A 197 -8.26 -13.15 -4.82
C SER A 197 -7.89 -12.47 -6.15
N GLY A 198 -8.90 -12.14 -6.98
CA GLY A 198 -8.68 -11.48 -8.27
C GLY A 198 -8.33 -9.99 -8.17
N GLU A 199 -8.40 -9.40 -6.97
CA GLU A 199 -8.04 -8.00 -6.74
C GLU A 199 -6.60 -7.82 -6.28
N VAL A 200 -5.99 -8.86 -5.69
CA VAL A 200 -4.64 -8.80 -5.12
C VAL A 200 -3.63 -8.39 -6.19
N GLY A 201 -2.82 -7.37 -5.91
CA GLY A 201 -1.85 -6.83 -6.85
C GLY A 201 -2.42 -5.92 -7.93
N ASN A 202 -3.71 -5.59 -7.91
CA ASN A 202 -4.23 -4.53 -8.77
C ASN A 202 -3.58 -3.17 -8.45
N ALA A 203 -3.17 -2.95 -7.21
CA ALA A 203 -2.33 -1.82 -6.83
C ALA A 203 -1.22 -2.29 -5.88
N TYR A 204 -0.06 -1.64 -5.99
CA TYR A 204 1.13 -1.99 -5.22
C TYR A 204 2.08 -0.80 -5.15
N THR A 205 2.95 -0.82 -4.15
CA THR A 205 4.01 0.17 -3.97
C THR A 205 5.34 -0.45 -4.39
N LEU A 206 6.10 0.31 -5.18
CA LEU A 206 7.46 -0.05 -5.57
C LEU A 206 8.46 0.43 -4.52
N PHE A 207 9.41 -0.43 -4.20
CA PHE A 207 10.49 -0.21 -3.26
C PHE A 207 11.83 -0.58 -3.88
N LYS A 208 12.89 0.16 -3.53
CA LYS A 208 14.27 -0.20 -3.89
C LYS A 208 14.95 -0.89 -2.72
N ASP A 209 15.68 -1.96 -3.00
CA ASP A 209 16.61 -2.60 -2.06
C ASP A 209 15.98 -3.01 -0.72
N VAL A 210 14.74 -3.54 -0.75
CA VAL A 210 14.06 -4.07 0.45
C VAL A 210 14.02 -5.58 0.43
N ASN A 211 14.41 -6.23 1.54
CA ASN A 211 14.44 -7.69 1.65
C ASN A 211 13.66 -8.20 2.88
N SER A 212 13.11 -7.29 3.69
CA SER A 212 12.44 -7.62 4.94
C SER A 212 11.32 -6.63 5.27
N GLU A 213 10.43 -7.01 6.18
CA GLU A 213 9.40 -6.12 6.74
C GLU A 213 10.02 -4.82 7.30
N ALA A 214 11.17 -4.93 7.99
CA ALA A 214 11.86 -3.78 8.57
C ALA A 214 12.38 -2.81 7.50
N ASP A 215 12.90 -3.34 6.38
CA ASP A 215 13.37 -2.50 5.26
C ASP A 215 12.21 -1.73 4.63
N VAL A 216 11.05 -2.39 4.47
CA VAL A 216 9.85 -1.75 3.93
C VAL A 216 9.38 -0.62 4.84
N ILE A 217 9.27 -0.87 6.16
CA ILE A 217 8.89 0.15 7.14
C ILE A 217 9.87 1.33 7.09
N LYS A 218 11.18 1.05 7.02
CA LYS A 218 12.22 2.07 6.92
C LYS A 218 12.12 2.88 5.63
N ALA A 219 11.83 2.24 4.50
CA ALA A 219 11.66 2.91 3.21
C ALA A 219 10.43 3.84 3.22
N ILE A 220 9.32 3.41 3.84
CA ILE A 220 8.13 4.25 4.01
C ILE A 220 8.46 5.48 4.87
N LYS A 221 9.10 5.31 6.04
CA LYS A 221 9.52 6.44 6.89
C LYS A 221 10.42 7.44 6.16
N LYS A 222 11.20 6.99 5.18
CA LYS A 222 12.07 7.83 4.34
C LYS A 222 11.39 8.39 3.08
N CYS A 223 10.10 8.15 2.89
CA CYS A 223 9.36 8.50 1.67
C CYS A 223 9.98 7.94 0.38
N GLN A 224 10.63 6.77 0.46
CA GLN A 224 11.27 6.08 -0.66
C GLN A 224 10.30 5.09 -1.30
N THR A 225 9.14 5.59 -1.73
CA THR A 225 8.03 4.79 -2.23
C THR A 225 7.53 5.32 -3.57
N MET A 226 7.08 4.42 -4.46
CA MET A 226 6.43 4.80 -5.70
C MET A 226 5.14 4.00 -5.92
N PRO A 227 3.96 4.63 -5.80
CA PRO A 227 2.67 3.95 -5.98
C PRO A 227 2.42 3.60 -7.45
N ALA A 228 1.90 2.41 -7.72
CA ALA A 228 1.56 1.94 -9.07
C ALA A 228 0.33 1.00 -9.04
N GLY A 229 -0.27 0.76 -10.20
CA GLY A 229 -1.39 -0.16 -10.33
C GLY A 229 -2.43 0.22 -11.38
N LYS A 230 -3.57 -0.43 -11.28
CA LYS A 230 -4.80 -0.24 -12.05
C LYS A 230 -6.00 -0.33 -11.12
N ASN A 231 -7.13 0.26 -11.53
CA ASN A 231 -8.37 0.15 -10.77
C ASN A 231 -8.93 -1.28 -10.84
N SER A 232 -9.55 -1.72 -9.75
CA SER A 232 -10.35 -2.93 -9.72
C SER A 232 -11.69 -2.71 -10.42
N PRO A 233 -12.28 -3.74 -11.05
CA PRO A 233 -13.58 -3.64 -11.68
C PRO A 233 -14.68 -3.27 -10.68
N ILE A 234 -15.67 -2.47 -11.08
CA ILE A 234 -16.71 -1.97 -10.16
C ILE A 234 -17.58 -3.07 -9.53
N PHE A 235 -17.71 -4.23 -10.18
CA PHE A 235 -18.53 -5.35 -9.68
C PHE A 235 -18.02 -5.94 -8.35
N VAL A 236 -16.74 -5.73 -8.01
CA VAL A 236 -16.15 -6.21 -6.74
C VAL A 236 -16.83 -5.61 -5.51
N HIS A 237 -17.45 -4.43 -5.63
CA HIS A 237 -18.21 -3.82 -4.54
C HIS A 237 -19.50 -4.57 -4.23
N LEU A 238 -20.18 -5.10 -5.25
CA LEU A 238 -21.37 -5.93 -5.10
C LEU A 238 -21.01 -7.26 -4.41
N GLU A 239 -19.92 -7.89 -4.84
CA GLU A 239 -19.43 -9.14 -4.23
C GLU A 239 -19.08 -8.96 -2.74
N THR A 240 -18.45 -7.83 -2.37
CA THR A 240 -18.15 -7.50 -0.97
C THR A 240 -19.43 -7.36 -0.15
N TRP A 241 -20.45 -6.70 -0.69
CA TRP A 241 -21.73 -6.54 -0.01
C TRP A 241 -22.41 -7.90 0.23
N LEU A 242 -22.45 -8.78 -0.78
CA LEU A 242 -22.97 -10.15 -0.65
C LEU A 242 -22.20 -10.97 0.40
N THR A 243 -20.87 -10.85 0.43
CA THR A 243 -20.01 -11.55 1.40
C THR A 243 -20.31 -11.09 2.84
N LYS A 244 -20.50 -9.79 3.06
CA LYS A 244 -20.87 -9.24 4.37
C LYS A 244 -22.23 -9.77 4.85
N ILE A 245 -23.20 -9.95 3.96
CA ILE A 245 -24.51 -10.54 4.29
C ILE A 245 -24.35 -12.01 4.69
N LYS A 246 -23.63 -12.79 3.87
CA LYS A 246 -23.43 -14.22 4.11
C LYS A 246 -22.72 -14.51 5.44
N LYS A 247 -21.80 -13.63 5.88
CA LYS A 247 -21.08 -13.77 7.16
C LYS A 247 -21.82 -13.17 8.38
N ARG A 248 -22.98 -12.54 8.19
CA ARG A 248 -23.85 -12.05 9.28
C ARG A 248 -24.92 -13.06 9.68
N LEU A 249 -25.23 -14.01 8.79
CA LEU A 249 -26.02 -15.21 9.02
C LEU A 249 -25.12 -16.32 9.56
#